data_AF-F0ZQP2-F1
#
_entry.id   AF-F0ZQP2-F1
#
_cell.length_a   1.000
_cell.length_b   1.000
_cell.length_c   1.000
_cell.angle_alpha   90.00
_cell.angle_beta   90.00
_cell.angle_gamma   90.00
#
_symmetry.space_group_name_H-M   'P 1'
#
loop_
_entity.id
_entity.type
_entity.pdbx_description
1 polymer ?
#
loop_
_entity_poly.entity_id
_entity_poly.type
_entity_poly.pdbx_seq_one_letter_code
_entity_poly.pdbx_strand_id
1 'polypeptide(L)'
;MGNFFSKKDSIFEKKVVAMESKISILETRINSSKNYHSAFLYEKFALSSDTLSEKAICFIFSLLTSMIIYYSAKLYRLSFEILIKKNEKKLKNLKDGLEKLFEDRKFETDFERTKKLLEEYERFKKNNTTQIFNINHHKDHQ
;
A
#
# COMPACT_ATOMS: atom_id res chain seq x y z
N MET A 1 -61.47 -5.54 9.97
CA MET A 1 -60.14 -5.07 10.41
C MET A 1 -59.68 -5.97 11.54
N GLY A 2 -58.48 -6.56 11.44
CA GLY A 2 -57.87 -7.34 12.52
C GLY A 2 -57.11 -8.57 12.04
N ASN A 3 -55.77 -8.50 12.09
CA ASN A 3 -54.79 -9.60 12.21
C ASN A 3 -53.43 -9.34 11.53
N PHE A 4 -52.98 -8.07 11.47
CA PHE A 4 -51.61 -7.77 11.08
C PHE A 4 -50.57 -7.99 12.20
N PHE A 5 -51.00 -8.11 13.46
CA PHE A 5 -50.10 -8.37 14.61
C PHE A 5 -49.76 -9.86 14.76
N SER A 6 -50.74 -10.77 14.70
CA SER A 6 -50.53 -12.22 14.84
C SER A 6 -49.51 -12.83 13.85
N LYS A 7 -49.45 -12.31 12.61
CA LYS A 7 -48.51 -12.80 11.60
C LYS A 7 -47.06 -12.42 11.91
N LYS A 8 -46.83 -11.22 12.48
CA LYS A 8 -45.49 -10.78 12.91
C LYS A 8 -45.00 -11.53 14.14
N ASP A 9 -45.90 -11.80 15.09
CA ASP A 9 -45.57 -12.56 16.30
C ASP A 9 -45.18 -14.01 15.94
N SER A 10 -45.91 -14.67 15.04
CA SER A 10 -45.55 -16.03 14.58
C SER A 10 -44.22 -16.09 13.80
N ILE A 11 -43.86 -15.02 13.09
CA ILE A 11 -42.58 -14.94 12.36
C ILE A 11 -41.43 -14.69 13.34
N PHE A 12 -41.66 -13.86 14.35
CA PHE A 12 -40.70 -13.61 15.41
C PHE A 12 -40.46 -14.86 16.25
N GLU A 13 -41.52 -15.53 16.72
CA GLU A 13 -41.43 -16.80 17.45
C GLU A 13 -40.70 -17.88 16.65
N LYS A 14 -41.02 -18.04 15.35
CA LYS A 14 -40.28 -19.00 14.50
C LYS A 14 -38.81 -18.65 14.36
N LYS A 15 -38.46 -17.36 14.31
CA LYS A 15 -37.06 -16.92 14.28
C LYS A 15 -36.36 -17.16 15.62
N VAL A 16 -37.06 -16.95 16.74
CA VAL A 16 -36.55 -17.23 18.10
C VAL A 16 -36.30 -18.73 18.25
N VAL A 17 -37.26 -19.59 17.92
CA VAL A 17 -37.12 -21.06 17.98
C VAL A 17 -36.00 -21.56 17.05
N ALA A 18 -35.88 -20.99 15.85
CA ALA A 18 -34.77 -21.30 14.95
C ALA A 18 -33.41 -20.83 15.48
N MET A 19 -33.38 -19.77 16.29
CA MET A 19 -32.17 -19.28 16.94
C MET A 19 -31.82 -20.11 18.17
N GLU A 20 -32.80 -20.49 18.99
CA GLU A 20 -32.66 -21.40 20.13
C GLU A 20 -32.16 -22.78 19.70
N SER A 21 -32.70 -23.34 18.60
CA SER A 21 -32.19 -24.61 18.07
C SER A 21 -30.74 -24.51 17.58
N LYS A 22 -30.36 -23.38 16.96
CA LYS A 22 -28.95 -23.11 16.59
C LYS A 22 -28.05 -22.95 17.80
N ILE A 23 -28.52 -22.28 18.86
CA ILE A 23 -27.81 -22.14 20.13
C ILE A 23 -27.63 -23.52 20.77
N SER A 24 -28.67 -24.33 20.85
CA SER A 24 -28.62 -25.69 21.39
C SER A 24 -27.66 -26.61 20.61
N ILE A 25 -27.65 -26.52 19.27
CA ILE A 25 -26.68 -27.23 18.43
C ILE A 25 -25.25 -26.75 18.69
N LEU A 26 -25.05 -25.45 18.92
CA LEU A 26 -23.74 -24.90 19.25
C LEU A 26 -23.29 -25.31 20.66
N GLU A 27 -24.17 -25.25 21.65
CA GLU A 27 -23.90 -25.67 23.02
C GLU A 27 -23.56 -27.15 23.09
N THR A 28 -24.31 -28.01 22.39
CA THR A 28 -24.03 -29.45 22.31
C THR A 28 -22.70 -29.72 21.60
N ARG A 29 -22.34 -28.97 20.55
CA ARG A 29 -21.02 -29.05 19.90
C ARG A 29 -19.89 -28.53 20.78
N ILE A 30 -20.12 -27.48 21.56
CA ILE A 30 -19.15 -26.97 22.52
C ILE A 30 -18.96 -27.97 23.65
N ASN A 31 -20.04 -28.57 24.16
CA ASN A 31 -19.97 -29.55 25.23
C ASN A 31 -19.34 -30.86 24.75
N SER A 32 -19.66 -31.32 23.54
CA SER A 32 -18.99 -32.48 22.94
C SER A 32 -17.52 -32.18 22.67
N SER A 33 -17.17 -31.00 22.13
CA SER A 33 -15.78 -30.58 21.94
C SER A 33 -15.01 -30.48 23.26
N LYS A 34 -15.62 -29.92 24.31
CA LYS A 34 -15.03 -29.89 25.67
C LYS A 34 -14.84 -31.29 26.23
N ASN A 35 -15.80 -32.19 26.03
CA ASN A 35 -15.69 -33.59 26.45
C ASN A 35 -14.66 -34.37 25.62
N TYR A 36 -14.53 -34.10 24.32
CA TYR A 36 -13.48 -34.67 23.48
C TYR A 36 -12.11 -34.11 23.86
N HIS A 37 -12.02 -32.82 24.20
CA HIS A 37 -10.76 -32.21 24.59
C HIS A 37 -10.35 -32.62 26.01
N SER A 38 -11.31 -32.78 26.93
CA SER A 38 -11.02 -33.31 28.26
C SER A 38 -10.72 -34.81 28.19
N ALA A 39 -11.43 -35.60 27.38
CA ALA A 39 -11.12 -37.01 27.17
C ALA A 39 -9.80 -37.21 26.42
N PHE A 40 -9.50 -36.43 25.37
CA PHE A 40 -8.23 -36.48 24.64
C PHE A 40 -7.08 -36.02 25.50
N LEU A 41 -7.24 -34.94 26.28
CA LEU A 41 -6.21 -34.54 27.23
C LEU A 41 -6.08 -35.54 28.36
N TYR A 42 -7.16 -36.11 28.89
CA TYR A 42 -7.07 -37.10 29.97
C TYR A 42 -6.50 -38.42 29.46
N GLU A 43 -6.83 -38.86 28.26
CA GLU A 43 -6.23 -40.02 27.59
C GLU A 43 -4.77 -39.76 27.27
N LYS A 44 -4.43 -38.58 26.72
CA LYS A 44 -3.05 -38.22 26.38
C LYS A 44 -2.20 -37.92 27.61
N PHE A 45 -2.74 -37.33 28.68
CA PHE A 45 -2.08 -37.08 29.97
C PHE A 45 -2.01 -38.35 30.85
N ALA A 46 -3.01 -39.24 30.83
CA ALA A 46 -2.96 -40.53 31.51
C ALA A 46 -1.99 -41.51 30.82
N LEU A 47 -1.90 -41.49 29.48
CA LEU A 47 -0.84 -42.18 28.73
C LEU A 47 0.53 -41.49 28.80
N SER A 48 0.57 -40.19 29.12
CA SER A 48 1.78 -39.36 29.32
C SER A 48 2.35 -39.48 30.73
N SER A 49 1.71 -40.25 31.62
CA SER A 49 2.29 -40.54 32.93
C SER A 49 3.63 -41.28 32.77
N ASP A 50 4.69 -40.49 32.95
CA ASP A 50 6.08 -40.84 33.21
C ASP A 50 6.85 -41.62 32.15
N THR A 51 6.97 -41.08 30.93
CA THR A 51 8.05 -41.51 30.02
C THR A 51 8.98 -40.37 29.60
N LEU A 52 10.28 -40.63 29.74
CA LEU A 52 11.41 -39.75 29.40
C LEU A 52 11.31 -39.14 27.97
N SER A 53 10.60 -39.81 27.06
CA SER A 53 10.42 -39.44 25.66
C SER A 53 9.64 -38.15 25.44
N GLU A 54 8.64 -37.82 26.27
CA GLU A 54 7.82 -36.62 26.06
C GLU A 54 8.57 -35.34 26.42
N LYS A 55 9.36 -35.38 27.51
CA LYS A 55 10.29 -34.30 27.84
C LYS A 55 11.32 -34.11 26.73
N ALA A 56 11.83 -35.20 26.13
CA ALA A 56 12.76 -35.13 25.01
C ALA A 56 12.15 -34.49 23.74
N ILE A 57 10.89 -34.81 23.41
CA ILE A 57 10.17 -34.21 22.27
C ILE A 57 10.01 -32.69 22.47
N CYS A 58 9.65 -32.24 23.68
CA CYS A 58 9.50 -30.81 23.98
C CYS A 58 10.83 -30.05 23.84
N PHE A 59 11.94 -30.67 24.24
CA PHE A 59 13.29 -30.15 24.01
C PHE A 59 13.63 -30.04 22.51
N ILE A 60 13.30 -31.06 21.72
CA ILE A 60 13.50 -31.06 20.26
C ILE A 60 12.70 -29.93 19.61
N PHE A 61 11.44 -29.74 20.01
CA PHE A 61 10.62 -28.64 19.49
C PHE A 61 11.21 -27.28 19.87
N SER A 62 11.66 -27.10 21.10
CA SER A 62 12.29 -25.84 21.53
C SER A 62 13.56 -25.51 20.73
N LEU A 63 14.37 -26.53 20.43
CA LEU A 63 15.57 -26.38 19.57
C LEU A 63 15.21 -26.09 18.11
N LEU A 64 14.17 -26.73 17.56
CA LEU A 64 13.70 -26.45 16.21
C LEU A 64 13.13 -25.04 16.09
N THR A 65 12.36 -24.59 17.07
CA THR A 65 11.79 -23.23 17.08
C THR A 65 12.89 -22.18 17.13
N SER A 66 13.94 -22.37 17.94
CA SER A 66 15.06 -21.41 17.99
C SER A 66 15.82 -21.34 16.66
N MET A 67 16.04 -22.48 15.98
CA MET A 67 16.62 -22.53 14.64
C MET A 67 15.76 -21.80 13.61
N ILE A 68 14.44 -22.04 13.61
CA ILE A 68 13.50 -21.37 12.69
C ILE A 68 13.55 -19.85 12.89
N ILE A 69 13.53 -19.38 14.15
CA ILE A 69 13.60 -17.95 14.46
C ILE A 69 14.93 -17.35 13.96
N TYR A 70 16.06 -18.04 14.17
CA TYR A 70 17.37 -17.60 13.69
C TYR A 70 17.40 -17.44 12.16
N TYR A 71 16.96 -18.47 11.42
CA TYR A 71 16.90 -18.42 9.96
C TYR A 71 15.95 -17.32 9.47
N SER A 72 14.80 -17.17 10.13
CA SER A 72 13.82 -16.13 9.78
C SER A 72 14.40 -14.73 9.97
N ALA A 73 15.09 -14.47 11.09
CA ALA A 73 15.75 -13.18 11.34
C ALA A 73 16.83 -12.89 10.28
N LYS A 74 17.61 -13.91 9.89
CA LYS A 74 18.65 -13.78 8.86
C LYS A 74 18.08 -13.48 7.47
N LEU A 75 17.01 -14.19 7.09
CA LEU A 75 16.29 -13.95 5.83
C LEU A 75 15.62 -12.58 5.81
N TYR A 76 15.05 -12.15 6.93
CA TYR A 76 14.44 -10.83 7.09
C TYR A 76 15.49 -9.73 6.85
N ARG A 77 16.65 -9.81 7.48
CA ARG A 77 17.74 -8.84 7.29
C ARG A 77 18.17 -8.75 5.82
N LEU A 78 18.36 -9.89 5.16
CA LEU A 78 18.78 -9.94 3.76
C LEU A 78 17.72 -9.33 2.82
N SER A 79 16.45 -9.62 3.09
CA SER A 79 15.32 -9.07 2.33
C SER A 79 15.24 -7.54 2.48
N PHE A 80 15.46 -7.02 3.69
CA PHE A 80 15.49 -5.59 3.96
C PHE A 80 16.64 -4.87 3.26
N GLU A 81 17.85 -5.45 3.27
CA GLU A 81 19.00 -4.87 2.56
C GLU A 81 18.73 -4.75 1.04
N ILE A 82 18.07 -5.75 0.43
CA ILE A 82 17.66 -5.69 -0.98
C ILE A 82 16.62 -4.59 -1.22
N LEU A 83 15.62 -4.47 -0.34
CA LEU A 83 14.57 -3.45 -0.45
C LEU A 83 15.15 -2.04 -0.33
N ILE A 84 16.05 -1.82 0.64
CA ILE A 84 16.73 -0.53 0.83
C ILE A 84 17.51 -0.16 -0.44
N LYS A 85 18.34 -1.07 -0.97
CA LYS A 85 19.12 -0.81 -2.21
C LYS A 85 18.22 -0.49 -3.41
N LYS A 86 17.08 -1.18 -3.56
CA LYS A 86 16.11 -0.88 -4.63
C LYS A 86 15.54 0.52 -4.48
N ASN A 87 15.17 0.92 -3.26
CA ASN A 87 14.62 2.24 -2.97
C ASN A 87 15.67 3.35 -3.13
N GLU A 88 16.91 3.14 -2.71
CA GLU A 88 18.03 4.06 -2.94
C GLU A 88 18.26 4.30 -4.44
N LYS A 89 18.27 3.23 -5.25
CA LYS A 89 18.39 3.35 -6.71
C LYS A 89 17.23 4.14 -7.31
N LYS A 90 16.00 3.86 -6.86
CA LYS A 90 14.81 4.59 -7.32
C LYS A 90 14.87 6.07 -6.94
N LEU A 91 15.34 6.38 -5.73
CA LEU A 91 15.51 7.75 -5.24
C LEU A 91 16.56 8.50 -6.06
N LYS A 92 17.69 7.85 -6.38
CA LYS A 92 18.73 8.45 -7.25
C LYS A 92 18.16 8.79 -8.62
N ASN A 93 17.49 7.84 -9.27
CA ASN A 93 16.87 8.07 -10.58
C ASN A 93 15.84 9.22 -10.57
N LEU A 94 15.08 9.37 -9.48
CA LEU A 94 14.14 10.48 -9.31
C LEU A 94 14.85 11.82 -9.18
N LYS A 95 15.97 11.88 -8.44
CA LYS A 95 16.79 13.09 -8.33
C LYS A 95 17.40 13.48 -9.68
N ASP A 96 18.00 12.52 -10.37
CA ASP A 96 18.59 12.74 -11.70
C ASP A 96 17.52 13.21 -12.70
N GLY A 97 16.32 12.60 -12.66
CA GLY A 97 15.19 13.02 -13.50
C GLY A 97 14.65 14.42 -13.16
N LEU A 98 14.66 14.80 -11.88
CA LEU A 98 14.26 16.12 -11.44
C LEU A 98 15.27 17.19 -11.87
N GLU A 99 16.57 16.91 -11.75
CA GLU A 99 17.64 17.80 -12.19
C GLU A 99 17.55 18.07 -13.69
N LYS A 100 17.35 17.02 -14.49
CA LYS A 100 17.11 17.14 -15.93
C LYS A 100 15.91 18.03 -16.25
N LEU A 101 14.79 17.85 -15.54
CA LEU A 101 13.60 18.70 -15.70
C LEU A 101 13.87 20.18 -15.41
N PHE A 102 14.73 20.48 -14.43
CA PHE A 102 15.14 21.85 -14.13
C PHE A 102 16.05 22.43 -15.22
N GLU A 103 16.99 21.65 -15.75
CA GLU A 103 17.83 22.08 -16.87
C GLU A 103 17.00 22.35 -18.13
N ASP A 104 16.09 21.43 -18.48
CA ASP A 104 15.19 21.58 -19.63
C ASP A 104 14.35 22.87 -19.50
N ARG A 105 13.76 23.11 -18.30
CA ARG A 105 12.99 24.34 -18.03
C ARG A 105 13.85 25.60 -18.11
N LYS A 106 15.08 25.56 -17.60
CA LYS A 106 16.00 26.70 -17.66
C LYS A 106 16.35 27.03 -19.11
N PHE A 107 16.65 26.01 -19.91
CA PHE A 107 16.93 26.15 -21.34
C PHE A 107 15.74 26.73 -22.10
N GLU A 108 14.52 26.25 -21.82
CA GLU A 108 13.30 26.76 -22.44
C GLU A 108 13.03 28.23 -22.08
N THR A 109 13.26 28.61 -20.83
CA THR A 109 13.11 30.00 -20.36
C THR A 109 14.15 30.92 -21.03
N ASP A 110 15.41 30.49 -21.09
CA ASP A 110 16.48 31.23 -21.76
C ASP A 110 16.22 31.36 -23.27
N PHE A 111 15.69 30.31 -23.91
CA PHE A 111 15.28 30.34 -25.30
C PHE A 111 14.13 31.32 -25.54
N GLU A 112 13.08 31.29 -24.71
CA GLU A 112 11.93 32.19 -24.81
C GLU A 112 12.34 33.65 -24.60
N ARG A 113 13.24 33.91 -23.64
CA ARG A 113 13.80 35.24 -23.39
C ARG A 113 14.62 35.73 -24.57
N THR A 114 15.45 34.87 -25.15
CA THR A 114 16.28 35.20 -26.32
C THR A 114 15.40 35.48 -27.55
N LYS A 115 14.33 34.70 -27.73
CA LYS A 115 13.34 34.92 -28.80
C LYS A 115 12.64 36.27 -28.67
N LYS A 116 12.21 36.66 -27.46
CA LYS A 116 11.61 37.98 -27.21
C LYS A 116 12.56 39.13 -27.54
N LEU A 117 13.82 39.04 -27.11
CA LEU A 117 14.84 40.04 -27.44
C LEU A 117 15.06 40.16 -28.95
N LEU A 118 15.06 39.03 -29.66
CA LEU A 118 15.20 39.02 -31.12
C LEU A 118 14.00 39.67 -31.82
N GLU A 119 12.77 39.37 -31.38
CA GLU A 119 11.54 39.99 -31.91
C GLU A 119 11.47 41.50 -31.63
N GLU A 120 11.94 41.96 -30.46
CA GLU A 120 12.06 43.40 -30.15
C GLU A 120 13.08 44.08 -31.06
N TYR A 121 14.24 43.45 -31.26
CA TYR A 121 15.27 43.98 -32.14
C TYR A 121 14.80 44.08 -33.60
N GLU A 122 14.10 43.06 -34.11
CA GLU A 122 13.53 43.09 -35.46
C GLU A 122 12.47 44.19 -35.62
N ARG A 123 11.60 44.39 -34.62
CA ARG A 123 10.64 45.50 -34.60
C ARG A 123 11.34 46.85 -34.62
N PHE A 124 12.35 47.03 -33.78
CA PHE A 124 13.15 48.27 -33.74
C PHE A 124 13.81 48.54 -35.09
N LYS A 125 14.44 47.54 -35.69
CA LYS A 125 15.09 47.65 -37.01
C LYS A 125 14.09 48.04 -38.10
N LYS A 126 12.90 47.41 -38.11
CA LYS A 126 11.84 47.71 -39.10
C LYS A 126 11.34 49.14 -38.95
N ASN A 127 11.07 49.57 -37.72
CA ASN A 127 10.60 50.93 -37.43
C ASN A 127 11.62 52.01 -37.82
N ASN A 128 12.91 51.79 -37.55
CA ASN A 128 13.97 52.71 -37.98
C ASN A 128 14.08 52.79 -39.50
N THR A 129 13.95 51.65 -40.19
CA THR A 129 13.99 51.62 -41.66
C THR A 129 12.82 52.41 -42.26
N THR A 130 11.60 52.27 -41.71
CA THR A 130 10.43 53.04 -42.12
C THR A 130 10.60 54.54 -41.85
N GLN A 131 11.21 54.90 -40.72
CA GLN A 131 11.48 56.29 -40.38
C GLN A 131 12.47 56.94 -41.36
N ILE A 132 13.55 56.23 -41.70
CA ILE A 132 14.55 56.69 -42.69
C ILE A 132 13.91 56.83 -44.08
N PHE A 133 13.04 55.89 -44.48
CA PHE A 133 12.35 55.94 -45.76
C PHE A 133 11.40 57.14 -45.87
N ASN A 134 10.63 57.44 -44.81
CA ASN A 134 9.75 58.62 -44.76
C ASN A 134 10.52 59.95 -44.75
N ILE A 135 11.70 60.00 -44.12
CA ILE A 135 12.55 61.21 -44.11
C ILE A 135 13.10 61.50 -45.52
N ASN A 136 13.47 60.47 -46.28
CA ASN A 136 13.96 60.65 -47.64
C ASN A 136 12.84 61.07 -48.60
N HIS A 137 11.65 60.48 -48.47
CA HIS A 137 10.49 60.83 -49.31
C HIS A 137 9.97 62.27 -49.07
N HIS A 138 10.26 62.87 -47.91
CA HIS A 138 9.92 64.25 -47.62
C HIS A 138 10.93 65.26 -48.21
N LYS A 139 12.18 64.84 -48.45
CA LYS A 139 13.21 65.68 -49.09
C LYS A 139 13.07 65.76 -50.61
N ASP A 140 12.46 64.78 -51.25
CA ASP A 140 12.25 64.75 -52.70
C ASP A 140 11.02 65.60 -53.15
N HIS A 141 10.29 66.20 -52.21
CA HIS A 141 9.12 67.05 -52.45
C HIS A 141 9.31 68.53 -52.04
N GLN A 142 10.54 68.96 -51.75
CA GLN A 142 10.93 70.37 -51.60
C GLN A 142 11.84 70.79 -52.76
#